data_AF-A0A259DU52-F1
#
_entry.id   AF-A0A259DU52-F1
#
_cell.length_a   1.000
_cell.length_b   1.000
_cell.length_c   1.000
_cell.angle_alpha   90.00
_cell.angle_beta   90.00
_cell.angle_gamma   90.00
#
_symmetry.space_group_name_H-M   'P 1'
#
loop_
_entity.id
_entity.type
_entity.pdbx_description
1 polymer ?
#
loop_
_entity_poly.entity_id
_entity_poly.type
_entity_poly.pdbx_seq_one_letter_code
_entity_poly.pdbx_strand_id
1 'polypeptide(L)'
;MREFDLVIFDCDGVLIDSELISARMLIAEVARLGLIIDLPYVERHFLGRSYPVVMETIRREFGLDLPPDFEAQYREALLAAFERELQVMPHVHEVL
;
A
#
# COMPACT_ATOMS: atom_id res chain seq x y z
N MET A 1 -7.52 14.18 34.76
CA MET A 1 -8.58 14.25 33.72
C MET A 1 -8.17 13.32 32.59
N ARG A 2 -9.10 12.54 32.03
CA ARG A 2 -8.89 11.99 30.68
C ARG A 2 -9.29 13.09 29.71
N GLU A 3 -8.40 13.44 28.78
CA GLU A 3 -8.62 14.52 27.81
C GLU A 3 -9.66 14.14 26.73
N PHE A 4 -9.95 12.86 26.54
CA PHE A 4 -10.87 12.36 25.52
C PHE A 4 -11.68 11.16 26.03
N ASP A 5 -12.92 11.04 25.55
CA ASP A 5 -13.84 9.94 25.88
C ASP A 5 -13.76 8.76 24.88
N LEU A 6 -13.19 8.98 23.69
CA LEU A 6 -13.06 7.98 22.62
C LEU A 6 -11.79 8.23 21.78
N VAL A 7 -11.13 7.15 21.37
CA VAL A 7 -10.06 7.15 20.36
C VAL A 7 -10.49 6.21 19.22
N ILE A 8 -10.41 6.69 17.98
CA ILE A 8 -10.64 5.90 16.77
C ILE A 8 -9.29 5.70 16.10
N PHE A 9 -8.91 4.44 15.90
CA PHE A 9 -7.68 4.07 15.22
C PHE A 9 -7.97 3.81 13.74
N ASP A 10 -7.08 4.32 12.88
CA ASP A 10 -6.97 3.79 11.53
C ASP A 10 -6.38 2.37 11.58
N CYS A 11 -6.57 1.57 10.54
CA CYS A 11 -6.08 0.19 10.48
C CYS A 11 -4.71 0.13 9.81
N ASP A 12 -4.65 0.52 8.54
CA ASP A 12 -3.45 0.39 7.70
C ASP A 12 -2.35 1.36 8.14
N GLY A 13 -1.14 0.86 8.36
CA GLY A 13 0.00 1.66 8.84
C GLY A 13 -0.09 2.12 10.30
N VAL A 14 -1.21 1.83 10.99
CA VAL A 14 -1.44 2.19 12.41
C VAL A 14 -1.57 0.96 13.29
N LEU A 15 -2.53 0.07 12.99
CA LEU A 15 -2.71 -1.19 13.71
C LEU A 15 -1.93 -2.34 13.08
N ILE A 16 -1.74 -2.30 11.75
CA ILE A 16 -1.08 -3.35 10.97
C ILE A 16 -0.03 -2.77 10.02
N ASP A 17 1.08 -3.50 9.85
CA ASP A 17 2.18 -3.11 8.96
C ASP A 17 1.88 -3.51 7.51
N SER A 18 0.90 -2.85 6.88
CA SER A 18 0.41 -3.16 5.54
C SER A 18 1.06 -2.32 4.42
N GLU A 19 1.64 -1.16 4.75
CA GLU A 19 2.12 -0.20 3.75
C GLU A 19 3.38 -0.70 3.02
N LEU A 20 4.34 -1.28 3.75
CA LEU A 20 5.57 -1.80 3.17
C LEU A 20 5.30 -2.98 2.22
N ILE A 21 4.36 -3.85 2.59
CA ILE A 21 3.91 -4.96 1.75
C ILE A 21 3.27 -4.40 0.47
N SER A 22 2.36 -3.45 0.60
CA SER A 22 1.70 -2.79 -0.54
C SER A 22 2.70 -2.16 -1.50
N ALA A 23 3.69 -1.44 -0.96
CA ALA A 23 4.71 -0.79 -1.76
C ALA A 23 5.57 -1.80 -2.53
N ARG A 24 6.03 -2.87 -1.87
CA ARG A 24 6.79 -3.95 -2.52
C ARG A 24 6.00 -4.63 -3.63
N MET A 25 4.72 -4.92 -3.39
CA MET A 25 3.85 -5.56 -4.37
C MET A 25 3.65 -4.66 -5.60
N LEU A 26 3.44 -3.36 -5.39
CA LEU A 26 3.30 -2.40 -6.48
C LEU A 26 4.58 -2.33 -7.32
N ILE A 27 5.74 -2.20 -6.68
CA ILE A 27 7.05 -2.18 -7.36
C ILE A 27 7.23 -3.44 -8.21
N ALA A 28 6.92 -4.61 -7.65
CA ALA A 28 7.05 -5.88 -8.35
C ALA A 28 6.11 -6.00 -9.56
N GLU A 29 4.87 -5.49 -9.46
CA GLU A 29 3.91 -5.51 -10.58
C GLU A 29 4.30 -4.56 -11.70
N VAL A 30 4.65 -3.30 -11.38
CA VAL A 30 5.01 -2.32 -12.41
C VAL A 30 6.35 -2.62 -13.09
N ALA A 31 7.26 -3.30 -12.38
CA ALA A 31 8.52 -3.77 -12.95
C ALA A 31 8.30 -4.79 -14.09
N ARG A 32 7.23 -5.61 -14.03
CA ARG A 32 6.88 -6.54 -15.13
C ARG A 32 6.47 -5.80 -16.41
N LEU A 33 6.01 -4.56 -16.26
CA LEU A 33 5.64 -3.67 -17.36
C LEU A 33 6.80 -2.76 -17.79
N GLY A 34 8.01 -2.97 -17.25
CA GLY A 34 9.22 -2.20 -17.59
C GLY A 34 9.37 -0.88 -16.82
N LEU A 35 8.49 -0.57 -15.87
CA LEU A 35 8.62 0.61 -15.01
C LEU A 35 9.45 0.26 -13.77
N ILE A 36 10.62 0.89 -13.64
CA ILE A 36 11.50 0.72 -12.49
C ILE A 36 11.33 1.92 -11.55
N ILE A 37 10.71 1.68 -10.39
CA ILE A 37 10.59 2.63 -9.28
C ILE A 37 11.08 1.96 -8.00
N ASP A 38 11.52 2.76 -7.04
CA ASP A 38 12.02 2.29 -5.75
C ASP A 38 11.05 2.59 -4.61
N LEU A 39 11.35 2.04 -3.44
CA LEU A 39 10.53 2.23 -2.24
C LEU A 39 10.41 3.71 -1.83
N PRO A 40 11.50 4.52 -1.80
CA PRO A 40 11.39 5.97 -1.55
C PRO A 40 10.43 6.70 -2.50
N TYR A 41 10.40 6.35 -3.78
CA TYR A 41 9.45 6.92 -4.72
C TYR A 41 8.01 6.54 -4.35
N VAL A 42 7.74 5.27 -4.06
CA VAL A 42 6.40 4.81 -3.66
C VAL A 42 5.94 5.49 -2.36
N GLU A 43 6.81 5.56 -1.35
CA GLU A 43 6.53 6.23 -0.08
C GLU A 43 6.14 7.70 -0.29
N ARG A 44 6.87 8.41 -1.14
CA ARG A 44 6.64 9.83 -1.38
C ARG A 44 5.41 10.11 -2.24
N HIS A 45 5.15 9.27 -3.23
CA HIS A 45 4.19 9.56 -4.29
C HIS A 45 2.87 8.79 -4.16
N PHE A 46 2.86 7.64 -3.48
CA PHE A 46 1.72 6.70 -3.50
C PHE A 46 1.23 6.27 -2.11
N LEU A 47 2.03 6.42 -1.05
CA LEU A 47 1.62 6.05 0.31
C LEU A 47 0.40 6.86 0.77
N GLY A 48 -0.53 6.18 1.46
CA GLY A 48 -1.81 6.76 1.88
C GLY A 48 -2.78 7.14 0.75
N ARG A 49 -2.45 6.85 -0.51
CA ARG A 49 -3.34 7.14 -1.66
C ARG A 49 -4.17 5.93 -2.04
N SER A 50 -5.39 6.19 -2.51
CA SER A 50 -6.23 5.13 -3.03
C SER A 50 -5.63 4.53 -4.30
N TYR A 51 -5.86 3.24 -4.50
CA TYR A 51 -5.39 2.51 -5.67
C TYR A 51 -5.71 3.20 -7.02
N PRO A 52 -6.96 3.71 -7.27
CA PRO A 52 -7.26 4.42 -8.51
C PRO A 52 -6.35 5.63 -8.75
N VAL A 53 -6.03 6.39 -7.70
CA VAL A 53 -5.15 7.56 -7.78
C VAL A 53 -3.71 7.14 -8.13
N VAL A 54 -3.22 6.05 -7.55
CA VAL A 54 -1.90 5.51 -7.88
C VAL A 54 -1.84 5.10 -9.35
N MET A 55 -2.85 4.36 -9.83
CA MET A 55 -2.89 3.90 -11.23
C MET A 55 -3.03 5.04 -12.23
N GLU A 56 -3.87 6.03 -11.94
CA GLU A 56 -3.97 7.24 -12.76
C GLU A 56 -2.64 7.99 -12.81
N THR A 57 -1.95 8.09 -11.68
CA THR A 57 -0.64 8.73 -11.60
C THR A 57 0.38 7.98 -12.45
N ILE A 58 0.39 6.64 -12.39
CA ILE A 58 1.30 5.80 -13.20
C ILE A 58 1.05 6.02 -14.70
N ARG A 59 -0.21 5.98 -15.14
CA ARG A 59 -0.57 6.23 -16.54
C ARG A 59 -0.13 7.62 -17.00
N ARG A 60 -0.39 8.64 -16.18
CA ARG A 60 -0.11 10.05 -16.51
C ARG A 60 1.38 10.37 -16.52
N GLU A 61 2.12 9.94 -15.50
CA GLU A 61 3.52 10.35 -15.29
C GLU A 61 4.52 9.50 -16.06
N PHE A 62 4.22 8.21 -16.26
CA PHE A 62 5.11 7.28 -16.96
C PHE A 62 4.62 6.90 -18.36
N GLY A 63 3.43 7.38 -18.77
CA GLY A 63 2.85 7.02 -20.07
C GLY A 63 2.57 5.51 -20.21
N LEU A 64 2.44 4.81 -19.09
CA LEU A 64 2.33 3.35 -19.06
C LEU A 64 0.88 2.94 -19.28
N ASP A 65 0.61 2.20 -20.35
CA ASP A 65 -0.71 1.61 -20.55
C ASP A 65 -0.84 0.35 -19.69
N LEU A 66 -1.67 0.43 -18.66
CA LEU A 66 -1.89 -0.66 -17.73
C LEU A 66 -2.94 -1.61 -18.30
N PRO A 67 -2.64 -2.91 -18.46
CA PRO A 67 -3.61 -3.90 -18.93
C PRO A 67 -4.92 -3.86 -18.12
N PRO A 68 -6.08 -4.18 -18.74
CA PRO A 68 -7.38 -4.15 -18.05
C PRO A 68 -7.46 -5.05 -16.81
N ASP A 69 -6.66 -6.12 -16.78
CA ASP A 69 -6.59 -7.11 -15.70
C ASP A 69 -5.52 -6.78 -14.64
N PHE A 70 -4.71 -5.73 -14.84
CA PHE A 70 -3.62 -5.36 -13.93
C PHE A 70 -4.09 -5.14 -12.50
N GLU A 71 -5.24 -4.47 -12.32
CA GLU A 71 -5.81 -4.25 -10.98
C GLU A 71 -6.22 -5.54 -10.28
N ALA A 72 -6.85 -6.46 -11.01
CA ALA A 72 -7.25 -7.74 -10.44
C ALA A 72 -6.02 -8.54 -10.00
N GLN A 73 -4.99 -8.61 -10.86
CA GLN A 73 -3.75 -9.32 -10.58
C GLN A 73 -2.98 -8.72 -9.41
N TYR A 74 -2.82 -7.38 -9.39
CA TYR A 74 -2.19 -6.69 -8.28
C TYR A 74 -2.93 -6.93 -6.96
N ARG A 75 -4.27 -6.83 -6.96
CA ARG A 75 -5.08 -7.08 -5.76
C ARG A 75 -4.97 -8.52 -5.27
N GLU A 76 -5.03 -9.49 -6.17
CA GLU A 76 -4.86 -10.91 -5.81
C GLU A 76 -3.49 -11.15 -5.18
N ALA A 77 -2.43 -10.64 -5.80
CA ALA A 77 -1.08 -10.79 -5.30
C ALA A 77 -0.88 -10.07 -3.94
N LEU A 78 -1.48 -8.88 -3.77
CA LEU A 78 -1.45 -8.11 -2.54
C LEU A 78 -2.15 -8.84 -1.40
N LEU A 79 -3.36 -9.35 -1.62
CA LEU A 79 -4.11 -10.10 -0.62
C LEU A 79 -3.37 -11.38 -0.21
N ALA A 80 -2.82 -12.11 -1.17
CA ALA A 80 -2.01 -13.29 -0.88
C ALA A 80 -0.75 -12.93 -0.07
N ALA A 81 -0.14 -11.77 -0.30
CA ALA A 81 0.98 -11.29 0.50
C ALA A 81 0.55 -10.91 1.92
N PHE A 82 -0.57 -10.20 2.08
CA PHE A 82 -1.13 -9.89 3.40
C PHE A 82 -1.43 -11.15 4.21
N GLU A 83 -2.04 -12.17 3.62
CA GLU A 83 -2.32 -13.43 4.34
C GLU A 83 -1.08 -14.10 4.92
N ARG A 84 0.09 -13.92 4.30
CA ARG A 84 1.34 -14.56 4.73
C ARG A 84 2.22 -13.67 5.59
N GLU A 85 2.24 -12.36 5.32
CA GLU A 85 3.28 -11.45 5.78
C GLU A 85 2.75 -10.40 6.77
N LEU A 86 1.44 -10.12 6.80
CA LEU A 86 0.90 -9.03 7.60
C LEU A 86 1.19 -9.22 9.09
N GLN A 87 1.77 -8.19 9.70
CA GLN A 87 2.08 -8.17 11.14
C GLN A 87 1.32 -7.03 11.83
N VAL A 88 1.14 -7.18 13.14
CA VAL A 88 0.69 -6.08 14.01
C VAL A 88 1.79 -5.02 14.06
N MET A 89 1.43 -3.74 14.01
CA MET A 89 2.40 -2.65 14.17
C MET A 89 3.10 -2.73 15.53
N PRO A 90 4.40 -2.40 15.61
CA PRO A 90 5.12 -2.37 16.87
C PRO A 90 4.38 -1.55 17.94
N HIS A 91 4.34 -2.07 19.17
CA HIS A 91 3.74 -1.41 20.34
C HIS A 91 2.21 -1.20 20.34
N VAL A 92 1.47 -1.61 19.30
CA VAL A 92 -0.01 -1.47 19.27
C VAL A 92 -0.66 -2.10 20.50
N HIS A 93 -0.21 -3.28 20.92
CA HIS A 93 -0.75 -3.96 22.10
C HIS A 93 -0.50 -3.21 23.43
N GLU A 94 0.45 -2.28 23.48
CA GLU A 94 0.71 -1.46 24.67
C GLU A 94 -0.22 -0.23 24.72
N VAL A 95 -0.81 0.14 23.58
CA VAL A 95 -1.66 1.32 23.42
C VAL A 95 -3.16 0.97 23.49
N LEU A 96 -3.52 -0.28 23.18
CA LEU A 96 -4.89 -0.84 23.28
C LEU A 96 -5.24 -1.29 24.70
#